data_AF-A0A969C7R3-F1
#
_entry.id   AF-A0A969C7R3-F1
#
_cell.length_a   1.000
_cell.length_b   1.000
_cell.length_c   1.000
_cell.angle_alpha   90.00
_cell.angle_beta   90.00
_cell.angle_gamma   90.00
#
_symmetry.space_group_name_H-M   'P 1'
#
loop_
_entity.id
_entity.type
_entity.pdbx_description
1 polymer ?
#
loop_
_entity_poly.entity_id
_entity_poly.type
_entity_poly.pdbx_seq_one_letter_code
_entity_poly.pdbx_strand_id
1 'polypeptide(L)' 'MKALALKDEQFVTDAAGKRVGVLLDVKTYERLREAEEDLDDIRAYDDARPKVSADLKAGQFSTLADYRAKRSKAK' A
#
# COMPACT_ATOMS: atom_id res chain seq x y z
N MET A 1 19.40 -9.85 -4.02
CA MET A 1 18.82 -8.73 -3.27
C MET A 1 19.73 -8.46 -2.08
N LYS A 2 20.56 -7.41 -2.12
CA LYS A 2 21.51 -7.12 -1.04
C LYS A 2 20.80 -6.24 -0.02
N ALA A 3 20.76 -6.66 1.24
CA ALA A 3 20.27 -5.85 2.34
C ALA A 3 21.08 -4.53 2.37
N LEU A 4 20.38 -3.40 2.35
CA LEU A 4 20.94 -2.08 2.59
C LEU A 4 20.75 -1.72 4.07
N ALA A 5 20.91 -2.71 4.96
CA ALA A 5 21.06 -2.38 6.37
C ALA A 5 22.38 -1.62 6.53
N LEU A 6 22.42 -0.67 7.47
CA LEU A 6 23.69 -0.18 8.01
C LEU A 6 24.58 -1.39 8.34
N LYS A 7 25.88 -1.24 8.13
CA LYS A 7 26.85 -2.36 8.23
C LYS A 7 26.72 -3.13 9.55
N ASP A 8 26.28 -2.43 10.59
CA ASP A 8 25.78 -2.95 11.86
C ASP A 8 24.44 -2.27 12.21
N GLU A 9 23.51 -3.01 12.82
CA GLU A 9 22.23 -2.46 13.30
C GLU A 9 22.47 -1.41 14.39
N GLN A 10 21.86 -0.24 14.23
CA GLN A 10 21.97 0.86 15.20
C GLN A 10 20.64 1.10 15.90
N PHE A 11 20.66 1.02 17.23
CA PHE A 11 19.47 1.22 18.06
C PHE A 11 19.55 2.53 18.81
N VAL A 12 18.39 3.19 18.96
CA VAL A 12 18.20 4.28 19.91
C VAL A 12 17.77 3.67 21.24
N THR A 13 18.47 4.01 22.32
CA THR A 13 18.17 3.52 23.68
C THR A 13 17.69 4.64 24.58
N ASP A 14 16.79 4.32 25.51
CA ASP A 14 16.43 5.23 26.61
C ASP A 14 17.53 5.29 27.69
N ALA A 15 17.30 6.08 28.74
CA ALA A 15 18.25 6.26 29.84
C ALA A 15 18.52 4.97 30.66
N ALA A 16 17.62 3.98 30.60
CA ALA A 16 17.80 2.68 31.25
C ALA A 16 18.50 1.66 30.33
N GLY A 17 18.90 2.07 29.12
CA GLY A 17 19.55 1.21 28.12
C GLY A 17 18.56 0.33 27.34
N LYS A 18 17.24 0.54 27.49
CA LYS A 18 16.24 -0.20 26.73
C LYS A 18 16.16 0.37 25.30
N ARG A 19 16.19 -0.51 24.30
CA ARG A 19 16.02 -0.13 22.88
C ARG A 19 14.60 0.37 22.64
N VAL A 20 14.47 1.58 22.12
CA VAL A 20 13.20 2.27 21.84
C VAL A 20 13.05 2.65 20.35
N GLY A 21 14.10 2.51 19.56
CA GLY A 21 14.07 2.77 18.13
C GLY A 21 15.25 2.17 17.38
N VAL A 22 15.24 2.31 16.06
CA VAL A 22 16.30 1.87 15.15
C VAL A 22 16.63 3.00 14.19
N LEU A 23 17.91 3.17 13.87
CA LEU A 23 18.35 4.11 12.83
C LEU A 23 18.39 3.37 11.49
N LEU A 24 17.76 3.96 10.49
CA LEU A 24 17.73 3.46 9.11
C LEU A 24 18.35 4.49 8.19
N ASP A 25 19.01 4.04 7.13
CA ASP A 25 19.26 4.94 6.01
C ASP A 25 17.96 5.28 5.28
N VAL A 26 17.95 6.43 4.61
CA VAL A 26 16.76 6.97 3.94
C VAL A 26 16.20 5.99 2.91
N LYS A 27 17.06 5.31 2.16
CA LYS A 27 16.64 4.38 1.11
C LYS A 27 15.95 3.14 1.67
N THR A 28 16.39 2.66 2.83
CA THR A 28 15.75 1.57 3.55
C THR A 28 14.41 2.01 4.13
N TYR A 29 14.34 3.21 4.71
CA TYR A 29 13.07 3.78 5.17
C TYR A 29 12.03 3.91 4.04
N GLU A 30 12.42 4.50 2.91
CA GLU A 30 11.53 4.69 1.75
C GLU A 30 10.99 3.36 1.22
N ARG A 31 11.84 2.31 1.16
CA ARG A 31 11.40 0.97 0.74
C ARG A 31 10.41 0.33 1.69
N LEU A 32 10.58 0.54 3.01
CA LEU A 32 9.63 0.02 3.99
C LEU A 32 8.29 0.75 3.88
N ARG A 33 8.31 2.06 3.59
CA ARG A 33 7.12 2.85 3.31
C ARG A 33 6.38 2.39 2.05
N GLU A 34 7.10 2.17 0.96
CA GLU A 34 6.53 1.63 -0.28
C GLU A 34 5.90 0.25 -0.04
N ALA A 35 6.60 -0.64 0.66
CA ALA A 35 6.07 -1.96 1.00
C ALA A 35 4.85 -1.92 1.94
N GLU A 36 4.77 -0.93 2.84
CA GLU A 36 3.60 -0.70 3.69
C GLU A 36 2.39 -0.27 2.84
N GLU A 37 2.59 0.65 1.89
CA GLU A 37 1.54 1.13 0.98
C GLU A 37 1.00 -0.02 0.11
N ASP A 38 1.88 -0.87 -0.43
CA ASP A 38 1.49 -2.08 -1.16
C ASP A 38 0.63 -3.04 -0.31
N LEU A 39 0.96 -3.19 0.99
CA LEU A 39 0.19 -4.03 1.91
C LEU A 39 -1.20 -3.44 2.21
N ASP A 40 -1.31 -2.12 2.29
CA ASP A 40 -2.59 -1.45 2.49
C ASP A 40 -3.49 -1.58 1.25
N ASP A 41 -2.92 -1.53 0.04
CA ASP A 41 -3.66 -1.79 -1.19
C ASP A 41 -4.20 -3.24 -1.24
N ILE A 42 -3.41 -4.22 -0.80
CA ILE A 42 -3.86 -5.62 -0.69
C ILE A 42 -5.03 -5.73 0.29
N ARG A 43 -4.92 -5.11 1.47
CA ARG A 43 -6.01 -5.13 2.48
C ARG A 43 -7.27 -4.47 1.94
N ALA A 44 -7.14 -3.31 1.30
CA ALA A 44 -8.26 -2.59 0.70
C ALA A 44 -8.94 -3.43 -0.40
N TYR A 45 -8.14 -4.15 -1.20
CA TYR A 45 -8.68 -5.10 -2.19
C TYR A 45 -9.45 -6.24 -1.51
N ASP A 46 -8.87 -6.89 -0.51
CA ASP A 46 -9.50 -8.01 0.20
C ASP A 46 -10.82 -7.60 0.86
N ASP A 47 -10.89 -6.40 1.43
CA ASP A 47 -12.10 -5.83 2.02
C ASP A 47 -13.17 -5.52 0.96
N ALA A 48 -12.76 -4.99 -0.20
CA ALA A 48 -13.68 -4.60 -1.27
C ALA A 48 -14.17 -5.79 -2.12
N ARG A 49 -13.32 -6.81 -2.31
CA ARG A 49 -13.52 -7.90 -3.28
C ARG A 49 -14.84 -8.66 -3.10
N PRO A 50 -15.32 -9.00 -1.89
CA PRO A 50 -16.58 -9.73 -1.73
C PRO A 50 -17.77 -8.96 -2.30
N LYS A 51 -17.86 -7.67 -1.98
CA LYS A 51 -18.91 -6.78 -2.48
C LYS A 51 -18.81 -6.60 -3.99
N VAL A 52 -17.63 -6.23 -4.49
CA VAL A 52 -17.42 -6.03 -5.93
C VAL A 52 -17.76 -7.29 -6.72
N SER A 53 -17.43 -8.48 -6.20
CA SER A 53 -17.78 -9.76 -6.84
C SER A 53 -19.29 -10.00 -6.87
N ALA A 54 -20.03 -9.59 -5.85
CA ALA A 54 -21.50 -9.67 -5.83
C ALA A 54 -22.12 -8.69 -6.82
N ASP A 55 -21.65 -7.44 -6.82
CA ASP A 55 -22.11 -6.39 -7.73
C ASP A 55 -21.90 -6.80 -9.20
N LEU A 56 -20.73 -7.38 -9.53
CA LEU A 56 -20.44 -7.92 -10.86
C LEU A 56 -21.41 -9.02 -11.28
N LYS A 57 -21.70 -9.99 -10.39
CA LYS A 57 -22.68 -11.06 -10.65
C LYS A 57 -24.09 -10.53 -10.82
N ALA A 58 -24.43 -9.46 -10.10
CA ALA A 58 -25.71 -8.77 -10.19
C ALA A 58 -25.82 -7.83 -11.41
N GLY A 59 -24.77 -7.71 -12.24
CA GLY A 59 -24.74 -6.81 -13.39
C GLY A 59 -24.60 -5.33 -13.02
N GLN A 60 -24.21 -5.02 -11.79
CA GLN A 60 -24.05 -3.65 -11.28
C GLN A 60 -22.68 -3.08 -11.64
N PHE A 61 -22.40 -2.98 -12.94
CA PHE A 61 -21.18 -2.38 -13.47
C PHE A 61 -21.49 -1.53 -14.69
N SER A 62 -20.56 -0.64 -15.05
CA SER A 62 -20.57 0.08 -16.32
C SER A 62 -19.34 -0.33 -17.11
N THR A 63 -19.49 -0.50 -18.42
CA THR A 63 -18.32 -0.76 -19.26
C THR A 63 -17.53 0.54 -19.49
N LEU A 64 -16.26 0.39 -19.88
CA LEU A 64 -15.44 1.53 -20.29
C LEU A 64 -16.03 2.26 -21.51
N ALA A 65 -16.67 1.53 -22.42
CA ALA A 65 -17.37 2.10 -23.57
C ALA A 65 -18.55 2.99 -23.13
N ASP A 66 -19.39 2.48 -22.21
CA ASP A 66 -20.53 3.24 -21.67
C ASP A 66 -20.05 4.50 -20.93
N TYR A 67 -19.00 4.38 -20.13
CA TYR A 67 -18.39 5.51 -19.43
C TYR A 67 -17.90 6.58 -20.41
N ARG A 68 -17.15 6.19 -21.45
CA ARG A 68 -16.62 7.11 -22.46
C ARG A 68 -17.74 7.80 -23.24
N ALA A 69 -18.77 7.06 -23.65
CA ALA A 69 -19.92 7.60 -24.36
C ALA A 69 -20.74 8.58 -23.51
N LYS A 70 -20.90 8.31 -22.20
CA LYS A 70 -21.55 9.25 -21.26
C LYS A 70 -20.71 10.51 -21.08
N ARG A 71 -19.39 10.38 -20.95
CA ARG A 71 -18.47 11.51 -20.74
C ARG A 71 -18.33 12.40 -21.97
N SER A 72 -18.38 11.86 -23.18
CA SER A 72 -18.34 12.67 -24.41
C SER A 72 -19.63 13.46 -24.65
N LYS A 73 -20.78 12.94 -24.19
CA LYS A 73 -22.09 13.62 -24.26
C LYS A 73 -22.31 14.72 -23.21
N ALA A 74 -21.45 14.78 -22.18
CA ALA A 74 -21.51 15.79 -21.12
C ALA A 74 -20.66 17.04 -21.42
N LYS A 75 -20.04 17.10 -22.61
CA LYS A 75 -19.38 18.29 -23.18
C LYS A 75 -20.29 18.91 -24.23
#